data_AF-A0A9D6EHE5-F1
#
_entry.id   AF-A0A9D6EHE5-F1
#
_cell.length_a   1.000
_cell.length_b   1.000
_cell.length_c   1.000
_cell.angle_alpha   90.00
_cell.angle_beta   90.00
_cell.angle_gamma   90.00
#
_symmetry.space_group_name_H-M   'P 1'
#
loop_
_entity.id
_entity.type
_entity.pdbx_description
1 polymer ?
#
loop_
_entity_poly.entity_id
_entity_poly.type
_entity_poly.pdbx_seq_one_letter_code
_entity_poly.pdbx_strand_id
1 'polypeptide(L)'
;KVGAATETEMKEKKARVEDALNATRAAVEEGIVPGGGVALLRAAKAIEALKLSGDEATGSIIVRRALEEPIRQIVENSGLEGSVVVEKVKSAQVASYGFDAESMEYVDMMQAGIIDPTKVERIALQNAASIASLLLTTEALVTDIPEEEKKMPPMPHGGEY
;
A
#
# COMPACT_ATOMS: atom_id res chain seq x y z
N LYS A 1 15.06 23.78 -4.60
CA LYS A 1 14.59 23.96 -6.00
C LYS A 1 15.10 22.76 -6.80
N VAL A 2 14.21 22.00 -7.44
CA VAL A 2 14.56 20.80 -8.22
C VAL A 2 14.54 21.19 -9.70
N GLY A 3 15.62 20.89 -10.43
CA GLY A 3 15.74 21.16 -11.87
C GLY A 3 15.60 19.87 -12.69
N ALA A 4 15.05 19.98 -13.91
CA ALA A 4 14.93 18.87 -14.85
C ALA A 4 14.87 19.37 -16.31
N ALA A 5 15.02 18.47 -17.28
CA ALA A 5 15.04 18.82 -18.70
C ALA A 5 13.64 19.07 -19.28
N THR A 6 12.59 18.50 -18.66
CA THR A 6 11.18 18.70 -19.05
C THR A 6 10.33 19.01 -17.83
N GLU A 7 9.16 19.64 -18.04
CA GLU A 7 8.23 19.95 -16.95
C GLU A 7 7.73 18.68 -16.23
N THR A 8 7.43 17.63 -16.99
CA THR A 8 6.99 16.34 -16.44
C THR A 8 8.06 15.74 -15.53
N GLU A 9 9.31 15.71 -15.97
CA GLU A 9 10.44 15.22 -15.18
C GLU A 9 10.68 16.09 -13.94
N MET A 10 10.51 17.42 -14.06
CA MET A 10 10.63 18.34 -12.93
C MET A 10 9.57 18.06 -11.87
N LYS A 11 8.32 17.80 -12.28
CA LYS A 11 7.23 17.46 -11.37
C LYS A 11 7.48 16.13 -10.65
N GLU A 12 7.92 15.12 -11.38
CA GLU A 12 8.20 13.79 -10.82
C GLU A 12 9.40 13.80 -9.85
N LYS A 13 10.50 14.46 -10.22
CA LYS A 13 11.63 14.67 -9.29
C LYS A 13 11.25 15.49 -8.07
N LYS A 14 10.42 16.53 -8.23
CA LYS A 14 9.96 17.34 -7.09
C LYS A 14 9.12 16.51 -6.12
N ALA A 15 8.17 15.73 -6.63
CA ALA A 15 7.34 14.83 -5.81
C ALA A 15 8.21 13.83 -5.04
N ARG A 16 9.19 13.18 -5.70
CA ARG A 16 10.12 12.25 -5.03
C ARG A 16 10.91 12.90 -3.89
N VAL A 17 11.36 14.15 -4.05
CA VAL A 17 12.09 14.88 -3.01
C VAL A 17 11.18 15.22 -1.82
N GLU A 18 9.93 15.61 -2.11
CA GLU A 18 8.93 15.87 -1.07
C GLU A 18 8.59 14.60 -0.28
N ASP A 19 8.40 13.47 -0.97
CA ASP A 19 8.15 12.16 -0.35
C ASP A 19 9.33 11.73 0.53
N ALA A 20 10.56 11.85 0.05
CA ALA A 20 11.76 11.53 0.84
C ALA A 20 11.89 12.41 2.09
N LEU A 21 11.58 13.71 1.98
CA LEU A 21 11.57 14.62 3.13
C LEU A 21 10.49 14.23 4.15
N ASN A 22 9.30 13.84 3.69
CA ASN A 22 8.22 13.42 4.59
C ASN A 22 8.53 12.08 5.26
N ALA A 23 9.11 11.11 4.52
CA ALA A 23 9.51 9.82 5.05
C ALA A 23 10.60 9.96 6.13
N THR A 24 11.62 10.78 5.89
CA THR A 24 12.68 11.04 6.88
C THR A 24 12.14 11.73 8.15
N ARG A 25 11.21 12.69 8.01
CA ARG A 25 10.52 13.28 9.17
C ARG A 25 9.73 12.23 9.96
N ALA A 26 8.93 11.42 9.27
CA ALA A 26 8.15 10.35 9.89
C ALA A 26 9.05 9.31 10.61
N ALA A 27 10.20 9.00 10.03
CA ALA A 27 11.19 8.08 10.61
C ALA A 27 11.83 8.65 11.88
N VAL A 28 12.08 9.96 11.93
CA VAL A 28 12.58 10.63 13.15
C VAL A 28 11.53 10.63 14.26
N GLU A 29 10.25 10.75 13.92
CA GLU A 29 9.16 10.84 14.90
C GLU A 29 8.83 9.50 15.59
N GLU A 30 8.70 8.41 14.83
CA GLU A 30 8.25 7.10 15.35
C GLU A 30 9.23 5.94 15.06
N GLY A 31 10.40 6.24 14.53
CA GLY A 31 11.41 5.24 14.17
C GLY A 31 11.14 4.57 12.83
N ILE A 32 11.86 3.46 12.62
CA ILE A 32 11.86 2.68 11.39
C ILE A 32 11.59 1.20 11.68
N VAL A 33 11.04 0.51 10.69
CA VAL A 33 10.75 -0.93 10.71
C VAL A 33 11.25 -1.59 9.42
N PRO A 34 11.42 -2.93 9.39
CA PRO A 34 11.72 -3.66 8.16
C PRO A 34 10.65 -3.39 7.10
N GLY A 35 11.07 -2.86 5.95
CA GLY A 35 10.16 -2.46 4.90
C GLY A 35 9.66 -3.62 4.03
N GLY A 36 9.10 -3.28 2.87
CA GLY A 36 8.65 -4.28 1.88
C GLY A 36 7.47 -5.13 2.37
N GLY A 37 6.62 -4.56 3.22
CA GLY A 37 5.48 -5.26 3.83
C GLY A 37 5.85 -6.27 4.92
N VAL A 38 7.13 -6.41 5.27
CA VAL A 38 7.58 -7.35 6.31
C VAL A 38 7.05 -6.94 7.68
N ALA A 39 7.09 -5.65 8.02
CA ALA A 39 6.58 -5.16 9.30
C ALA A 39 5.10 -5.54 9.54
N LEU A 40 4.24 -5.35 8.53
CA LEU A 40 2.82 -5.72 8.60
C LEU A 40 2.63 -7.24 8.73
N LEU A 41 3.38 -8.03 7.95
CA LEU A 41 3.37 -9.49 8.05
C LEU A 41 3.79 -9.98 9.45
N ARG A 42 4.73 -9.30 10.13
CA ARG A 42 5.09 -9.61 11.53
C ARG A 42 4.00 -9.21 12.50
N ALA A 43 3.38 -8.04 12.30
CA ALA A 43 2.29 -7.54 13.14
C ALA A 43 1.07 -8.49 13.13
N ALA A 44 0.86 -9.25 12.05
CA ALA A 44 -0.21 -10.23 11.94
C ALA A 44 -0.20 -11.27 13.08
N LYS A 45 0.97 -11.61 13.66
CA LYS A 45 1.08 -12.54 14.80
C LYS A 45 0.40 -12.00 16.06
N ALA A 46 0.36 -10.68 16.26
CA ALA A 46 -0.29 -10.08 17.42
C ALA A 46 -1.81 -10.28 17.41
N ILE A 47 -2.42 -10.44 16.21
CA ILE A 47 -3.84 -10.70 16.06
C ILE A 47 -4.21 -12.09 16.61
N GLU A 48 -3.32 -13.07 16.48
CA GLU A 48 -3.56 -14.45 16.95
C GLU A 48 -3.63 -14.56 18.48
N ALA A 49 -3.08 -13.57 19.19
CA ALA A 49 -3.18 -13.48 20.65
C ALA A 49 -4.56 -12.98 21.13
N LEU A 50 -5.38 -12.43 20.22
CA LEU A 50 -6.72 -11.93 20.55
C LEU A 50 -7.68 -13.10 20.75
N LYS A 51 -8.32 -13.16 21.92
CA LYS A 51 -9.34 -14.16 22.23
C LYS A 51 -10.72 -13.63 21.80
N LEU A 52 -11.06 -13.82 20.54
CA LEU A 52 -12.30 -13.36 19.92
C LEU A 52 -13.22 -14.52 19.56
N SER A 53 -14.51 -14.24 19.39
CA SER A 53 -15.52 -15.26 19.03
C SER A 53 -16.58 -14.67 18.09
N GLY A 54 -17.33 -15.53 17.39
CA GLY A 54 -18.36 -15.09 16.46
C GLY A 54 -17.81 -14.18 15.35
N ASP A 55 -18.55 -13.12 15.03
CA ASP A 55 -18.20 -12.20 13.94
C ASP A 55 -16.91 -11.42 14.19
N GLU A 56 -16.55 -11.17 15.44
CA GLU A 56 -15.28 -10.52 15.79
C GLU A 56 -14.08 -11.40 15.39
N ALA A 57 -14.20 -12.72 15.56
CA ALA A 57 -13.16 -13.66 15.13
C ALA A 57 -13.03 -13.63 13.60
N THR A 58 -14.14 -13.59 12.87
CA THR A 58 -14.13 -13.42 11.40
C THR A 58 -13.44 -12.12 11.00
N GLY A 59 -13.75 -11.00 11.66
CA GLY A 59 -13.08 -9.71 11.43
C GLY A 59 -11.57 -9.78 11.63
N SER A 60 -11.11 -10.45 12.69
CA SER A 60 -9.68 -10.64 12.95
C SER A 60 -8.97 -11.43 11.84
N ILE A 61 -9.64 -12.45 11.27
CA ILE A 61 -9.10 -13.24 10.15
C ILE A 61 -8.97 -12.38 8.89
N ILE A 62 -9.94 -11.49 8.62
CA ILE A 62 -9.89 -10.55 7.50
C ILE A 62 -8.67 -9.64 7.62
N VAL A 63 -8.48 -9.00 8.79
CA VAL A 63 -7.32 -8.12 9.02
C VAL A 63 -6.02 -8.91 8.90
N ARG A 64 -5.93 -10.09 9.50
CA ARG A 64 -4.72 -10.94 9.42
C ARG A 64 -4.33 -11.25 7.97
N ARG A 65 -5.30 -11.60 7.13
CA ARG A 65 -5.07 -11.85 5.70
C ARG A 65 -4.64 -10.58 4.97
N ALA A 66 -5.32 -9.46 5.23
CA ALA A 66 -5.02 -8.18 4.58
C ALA A 66 -3.58 -7.70 4.84
N LEU A 67 -3.01 -8.00 6.01
CA LEU A 67 -1.62 -7.66 6.33
C LEU A 67 -0.56 -8.39 5.48
N GLU A 68 -0.93 -9.47 4.80
CA GLU A 68 -0.04 -10.21 3.89
C GLU A 68 -0.03 -9.61 2.48
N GLU A 69 -1.04 -8.80 2.12
CA GLU A 69 -1.22 -8.27 0.77
C GLU A 69 -0.11 -7.30 0.32
N PRO A 70 0.45 -6.41 1.17
CA PRO A 70 1.49 -5.48 0.72
C PRO A 70 2.75 -6.18 0.20
N ILE A 71 3.26 -7.18 0.94
CA ILE A 71 4.41 -7.96 0.50
C ILE A 71 4.07 -8.81 -0.73
N ARG A 72 2.86 -9.40 -0.78
CA ARG A 72 2.39 -10.19 -1.93
C ARG A 72 2.38 -9.33 -3.20
N GLN A 73 1.81 -8.13 -3.15
CA GLN A 73 1.72 -7.24 -4.29
C GLN A 73 3.09 -6.77 -4.76
N ILE A 74 4.03 -6.48 -3.85
CA ILE A 74 5.41 -6.11 -4.20
C ILE A 74 6.10 -7.25 -4.97
N VAL A 75 5.93 -8.49 -4.51
CA VAL A 75 6.53 -9.68 -5.15
C VAL A 75 5.88 -9.99 -6.50
N GLU A 76 4.55 -9.87 -6.61
CA GLU A 76 3.85 -10.06 -7.88
C GLU A 76 4.27 -9.01 -8.91
N ASN A 77 4.49 -7.76 -8.48
CA ASN A 77 5.00 -6.70 -9.33
C ASN A 77 6.44 -6.96 -9.82
N SER A 78 7.22 -7.78 -9.11
CA SER A 78 8.54 -8.24 -9.57
C SER A 78 8.49 -9.51 -10.44
N GLY A 79 7.29 -10.00 -10.77
CA GLY A 79 7.07 -11.13 -11.67
C GLY A 79 7.21 -12.51 -11.01
N LEU A 80 7.20 -12.57 -9.69
CA LEU A 80 7.30 -13.80 -8.90
C LEU A 80 5.96 -14.17 -8.25
N GLU A 81 5.85 -15.40 -7.79
CA GLU A 81 4.67 -15.86 -7.06
C GLU A 81 4.72 -15.43 -5.59
N GLY A 82 3.94 -14.38 -5.26
CA GLY A 82 3.81 -13.80 -3.93
C GLY A 82 3.51 -14.81 -2.84
N SER A 83 2.67 -15.82 -3.10
CA SER A 83 2.30 -16.82 -2.08
C SER A 83 3.50 -17.59 -1.54
N VAL A 84 4.46 -17.94 -2.41
CA VAL A 84 5.66 -18.71 -2.04
C VAL A 84 6.60 -17.85 -1.19
N VAL A 85 6.79 -16.59 -1.58
CA VAL A 85 7.66 -15.66 -0.87
C VAL A 85 7.07 -15.31 0.49
N VAL A 86 5.79 -14.99 0.56
CA VAL A 86 5.09 -14.66 1.81
C VAL A 86 5.22 -15.80 2.82
N GLU A 87 4.96 -17.05 2.41
CA GLU A 87 5.06 -18.19 3.32
C GLU A 87 6.50 -18.39 3.83
N LYS A 88 7.49 -18.28 2.94
CA LYS A 88 8.90 -18.38 3.34
C LYS A 88 9.30 -17.28 4.32
N VAL A 89 8.93 -16.03 4.05
CA VAL A 89 9.20 -14.90 4.96
C VAL A 89 8.46 -15.08 6.29
N LYS A 90 7.21 -15.56 6.29
CA LYS A 90 6.40 -15.80 7.49
C LYS A 90 6.99 -16.87 8.40
N SER A 91 7.57 -17.92 7.81
CA SER A 91 8.21 -19.03 8.53
C SER A 91 9.53 -18.66 9.22
N ALA A 92 10.16 -17.54 8.84
CA ALA A 92 11.42 -17.11 9.41
C ALA A 92 11.27 -16.60 10.86
N GLN A 93 12.28 -16.88 11.68
CA GLN A 93 12.33 -16.43 13.08
C GLN A 93 12.84 -15.00 13.23
N VAL A 94 13.71 -14.56 12.32
CA VAL A 94 14.32 -13.23 12.37
C VAL A 94 13.28 -12.20 11.89
N ALA A 95 13.01 -11.20 12.72
CA ALA A 95 11.97 -10.20 12.44
C ALA A 95 12.25 -9.40 11.15
N SER A 96 13.52 -9.06 10.91
CA SER A 96 13.99 -8.33 9.72
C SER A 96 14.19 -9.19 8.49
N TYR A 97 14.01 -10.52 8.57
CA TYR A 97 14.13 -11.37 7.38
C TYR A 97 12.98 -11.08 6.42
N GLY A 98 13.34 -10.78 5.17
CA GLY A 98 12.40 -10.42 4.11
C GLY A 98 12.89 -10.84 2.74
N PHE A 99 12.28 -10.24 1.73
CA PHE A 99 12.60 -10.47 0.33
C PHE A 99 12.82 -9.12 -0.35
N ASP A 100 14.01 -8.94 -0.92
CA ASP A 100 14.34 -7.80 -1.76
C ASP A 100 13.83 -8.08 -3.17
N ALA A 101 12.81 -7.33 -3.59
CA ALA A 101 12.17 -7.50 -4.89
C ALA A 101 13.00 -6.94 -6.06
N GLU A 102 14.02 -6.12 -5.81
CA GLU A 102 14.92 -5.60 -6.82
C GLU A 102 16.02 -6.62 -7.16
N SER A 103 16.69 -7.17 -6.13
CA SER A 103 17.72 -8.21 -6.31
C SER A 103 17.16 -9.63 -6.44
N MET A 104 15.89 -9.83 -6.07
CA MET A 104 15.22 -11.14 -5.99
C MET A 104 15.84 -12.10 -4.96
N GLU A 105 16.44 -11.55 -3.90
CA GLU A 105 17.10 -12.31 -2.84
C GLU A 105 16.41 -12.19 -1.48
N TYR A 106 16.62 -13.20 -0.63
CA TYR A 106 16.16 -13.14 0.75
C TYR A 106 17.25 -12.51 1.62
N VAL A 107 16.93 -11.40 2.27
CA VAL A 107 17.91 -10.58 2.98
C VAL A 107 17.41 -10.21 4.37
N ASP A 108 18.32 -9.71 5.20
CA ASP A 108 17.93 -8.88 6.33
C ASP A 108 17.60 -7.48 5.80
N MET A 109 16.31 -7.12 5.84
CA MET A 109 15.80 -5.87 5.25
C MET A 109 16.42 -4.63 5.90
N MET A 110 16.73 -4.69 7.19
CA MET A 110 17.35 -3.57 7.90
C MET A 110 18.80 -3.37 7.45
N GLN A 111 19.55 -4.47 7.30
CA GLN A 111 20.94 -4.42 6.83
C GLN A 111 21.02 -4.04 5.34
N ALA A 112 20.06 -4.47 4.55
CA ALA A 112 19.93 -4.09 3.13
C ALA A 112 19.46 -2.64 2.94
N GLY A 113 19.05 -1.95 4.00
CA GLY A 113 18.54 -0.57 3.93
C GLY A 113 17.12 -0.45 3.38
N ILE A 114 16.39 -1.57 3.29
CA ILE A 114 14.98 -1.60 2.88
C ILE A 114 14.14 -1.41 4.14
N ILE A 115 13.92 -0.15 4.49
CA ILE A 115 13.28 0.28 5.72
C ILE A 115 12.11 1.20 5.43
N ASP A 116 11.05 1.06 6.23
CA ASP A 116 9.88 1.93 6.17
C ASP A 116 9.72 2.70 7.49
N PRO A 117 9.28 3.97 7.47
CA PRO A 117 8.97 4.69 8.70
C PRO A 117 7.79 4.03 9.45
N THR A 118 7.94 3.77 10.74
CA THR A 118 6.89 3.13 11.57
C THR A 118 5.55 3.85 11.47
N LYS A 119 5.60 5.19 11.47
CA LYS A 119 4.42 6.06 11.36
C LYS A 119 3.63 5.81 10.08
N VAL A 120 4.32 5.60 8.96
CA VAL A 120 3.68 5.41 7.65
C VAL A 120 2.91 4.11 7.63
N GLU A 121 3.53 3.01 8.06
CA GLU A 121 2.88 1.70 8.14
C GLU A 121 1.65 1.70 9.06
N ARG A 122 1.79 2.30 10.25
CA ARG A 122 0.71 2.40 11.22
C ARG A 122 -0.48 3.21 10.67
N ILE A 123 -0.21 4.38 10.09
CA ILE A 123 -1.25 5.26 9.57
C ILE A 123 -1.92 4.64 8.33
N ALA A 124 -1.15 3.99 7.45
CA ALA A 124 -1.68 3.29 6.29
C ALA A 124 -2.70 2.22 6.71
N LEU A 125 -2.34 1.36 7.67
CA LEU A 125 -3.24 0.34 8.20
C LEU A 125 -4.48 0.95 8.88
N GLN A 126 -4.31 1.96 9.72
CA GLN A 126 -5.41 2.60 10.43
C GLN A 126 -6.41 3.25 9.47
N ASN A 127 -5.92 3.96 8.45
CA ASN A 127 -6.78 4.59 7.45
C ASN A 127 -7.50 3.55 6.59
N ALA A 128 -6.80 2.49 6.16
CA ALA A 128 -7.41 1.40 5.39
C ALA A 128 -8.52 0.72 6.19
N ALA A 129 -8.26 0.38 7.46
CA ALA A 129 -9.25 -0.24 8.34
C ALA A 129 -10.45 0.69 8.60
N SER A 130 -10.21 2.00 8.74
CA SER A 130 -11.27 3.00 8.94
C SER A 130 -12.24 3.05 7.77
N ILE A 131 -11.72 3.18 6.54
CA ILE A 131 -12.55 3.20 5.32
C ILE A 131 -13.24 1.85 5.10
N ALA A 132 -12.53 0.73 5.28
CA ALA A 132 -13.13 -0.59 5.12
C ALA A 132 -14.30 -0.81 6.10
N SER A 133 -14.14 -0.40 7.36
CA SER A 133 -15.21 -0.53 8.38
C SER A 133 -16.43 0.33 8.03
N LEU A 134 -16.20 1.56 7.54
CA LEU A 134 -17.29 2.42 7.07
C LEU A 134 -18.06 1.76 5.91
N LEU A 135 -17.34 1.23 4.90
CA LEU A 135 -17.95 0.59 3.74
C LEU A 135 -18.72 -0.69 4.12
N LEU A 136 -18.16 -1.54 4.98
CA LEU A 136 -18.79 -2.78 5.43
C LEU A 136 -20.10 -2.56 6.20
N THR A 137 -20.26 -1.38 6.81
CA THR A 137 -21.48 -1.01 7.56
C THR A 137 -22.43 -0.13 6.75
N THR A 138 -22.11 0.15 5.48
CA THR A 138 -22.95 0.98 4.60
C THR A 138 -24.05 0.13 3.96
N GLU A 139 -25.28 0.29 4.45
CA GLU A 139 -26.46 -0.42 3.94
C GLU A 139 -27.10 0.23 2.71
N ALA A 140 -26.88 1.53 2.49
CA ALA A 140 -27.47 2.27 1.38
C ALA A 140 -26.56 3.42 0.92
N LEU A 141 -26.62 3.73 -0.38
CA LEU A 141 -25.91 4.84 -1.00
C LEU A 141 -26.89 5.62 -1.87
N VAL A 142 -26.96 6.94 -1.65
CA VAL A 142 -27.79 7.85 -2.43
C VAL A 142 -26.89 8.62 -3.39
N THR A 143 -27.14 8.52 -4.68
CA THR A 143 -26.39 9.21 -5.73
C THR A 143 -27.29 10.17 -6.50
N ASP A 144 -26.67 11.19 -7.09
CA ASP A 144 -27.33 11.96 -8.13
C ASP A 144 -27.64 11.07 -9.35
N ILE A 145 -28.70 11.43 -10.07
CA ILE A 145 -29.05 10.76 -11.33
C ILE A 145 -27.95 11.13 -12.35
N PRO A 146 -27.35 10.17 -13.06
CA PRO A 146 -26.36 10.48 -14.10
C PRO A 146 -26.92 11.49 -15.10
N GLU A 147 -26.23 12.60 -15.30
CA GLU A 147 -26.61 13.56 -16.34
C GLU A 147 -26.42 12.93 -17.72
N GLU A 148 -27.44 13.00 -18.57
CA GLU A 148 -27.26 12.66 -19.98
C GLU A 148 -26.31 13.69 -20.61
N GLU A 149 -25.20 13.23 -21.19
CA GLU A 149 -24.35 14.09 -22.02
C GLU A 149 -25.22 14.74 -23.09
N LYS A 150 -25.40 16.07 -23.01
CA LYS A 150 -26.07 16.84 -24.04
C LYS A 150 -25.32 16.60 -25.34
N LYS A 151 -25.92 15.85 -26.26
CA LYS A 151 -25.44 15.73 -27.64
C LYS A 151 -25.26 17.14 -28.17
N MET A 152 -24.00 17.59 -28.24
CA MET A 152 -23.68 18.84 -28.91
C MET A 152 -24.25 18.73 -30.33
N PRO A 153 -25.06 19.70 -30.80
CA PRO A 153 -25.62 19.63 -32.13
C PRO A 153 -24.48 19.47 -33.14
N PRO A 154 -24.62 18.59 -34.15
CA PRO A 154 -23.58 18.40 -35.15
C PRO A 154 -23.25 19.75 -35.79
N MET A 155 -22.00 20.17 -35.68
CA MET A 155 -21.48 21.33 -36.41
C MET A 155 -21.73 21.10 -37.90
N PRO A 156 -22.38 22.04 -38.62
CA PRO A 156 -22.58 21.91 -40.05
C PRO A 156 -21.23 21.72 -40.74
N HIS A 157 -21.02 20.59 -41.40
CA HIS A 157 -19.95 20.45 -42.38
C HIS A 157 -20.26 21.43 -43.52
N GLY A 158 -19.54 22.56 -43.55
CA GLY A 158 -19.56 23.49 -44.67
C GLY A 158 -19.08 22.75 -45.91
N GLY A 159 -19.99 22.60 -46.89
CA GLY A 159 -19.78 21.81 -48.09
C GLY A 159 -18.69 22.36 -48.98
N GLU A 160 -17.97 21.42 -49.62
CA GLU A 160 -17.08 21.67 -50.74
C GLU A 160 -17.90 22.06 -51.98
N TYR A 161 -17.64 23.27 -52.49
CA TYR A 161 -17.64 23.61 -53.92
C TYR A 161 -16.47 24.55 -54.18
#